data_AF-A0A7K2DIL0-F1
#
_entry.id   AF-A0A7K2DIL0-F1
#
_cell.length_a   1.000
_cell.length_b   1.000
_cell.length_c   1.000
_cell.angle_alpha   90.00
_cell.angle_beta   90.00
_cell.angle_gamma   90.00
#
_symmetry.space_group_name_H-M   'P 1'
#
loop_
_entity.id
_entity.type
_entity.pdbx_description
1 polymer ?
#
loop_
_entity_poly.entity_id
_entity_poly.type
_entity_poly.pdbx_seq_one_letter_code
_entity_poly.pdbx_strand_id
1 'polypeptide(L)'
;MGTRSQHGGGGSWPGWAEQLPVSVVYTPFMRRIQLYLDEDIDDALSAAAARLGVSRSALVRNAVRSALDDGPEALTDPFDALVGSVDVEPDDDLDAVIYGTEL
;
A
#
# COMPACT_ATOMS: atom_id res chain seq x y z
N MET A 1 -38.88 -54.93 -28.28
CA MET A 1 -39.11 -54.73 -26.83
C MET A 1 -38.04 -55.53 -26.10
N GLY A 2 -36.93 -54.99 -25.62
CA GLY A 2 -36.67 -53.70 -24.99
C GLY A 2 -35.92 -54.01 -23.68
N THR A 3 -34.69 -54.53 -23.78
CA THR A 3 -33.83 -54.87 -22.65
C THR A 3 -33.25 -53.59 -22.05
N ARG A 4 -33.55 -53.34 -20.77
CA ARG A 4 -33.04 -52.20 -20.02
C ARG A 4 -31.62 -52.52 -19.53
N SER A 5 -30.63 -52.00 -20.25
CA SER A 5 -29.21 -52.03 -19.87
C SER A 5 -28.94 -50.94 -18.82
N GLN A 6 -28.39 -51.35 -17.68
CA GLN A 6 -27.65 -50.45 -16.79
C GLN A 6 -26.23 -50.30 -17.35
N HIS A 7 -25.80 -49.06 -17.61
CA HIS A 7 -24.39 -48.64 -17.55
C HIS A 7 -24.36 -47.11 -17.42
N GLY A 8 -24.36 -46.61 -16.18
CA GLY A 8 -24.02 -45.21 -15.87
C GLY A 8 -22.51 -45.09 -15.75
N GLY A 9 -21.85 -44.78 -16.86
CA GLY A 9 -20.40 -44.62 -16.93
C GLY A 9 -19.92 -43.27 -16.38
N GLY A 10 -19.07 -43.36 -15.35
CA GLY A 10 -17.83 -42.61 -15.16
C GLY A 10 -17.75 -41.16 -15.63
N GLY A 11 -17.96 -40.23 -14.69
CA GLY A 11 -17.34 -38.90 -14.69
C GLY A 11 -16.36 -38.79 -13.54
N SER A 12 -15.34 -39.66 -13.50
CA SER A 12 -14.21 -39.54 -12.59
C SER A 12 -13.38 -38.35 -13.04
N TRP A 13 -13.53 -37.21 -12.35
CA TRP A 13 -12.61 -36.09 -12.51
C TRP A 13 -11.22 -36.54 -12.04
N PRO A 14 -10.18 -36.49 -12.88
CA PRO A 14 -8.87 -36.97 -12.48
C PRO A 14 -8.26 -36.04 -11.42
N GLY A 15 -7.63 -36.63 -10.41
CA GLY A 15 -7.10 -35.99 -9.19
C GLY A 15 -5.91 -35.03 -9.37
N TRP A 16 -5.77 -34.40 -10.54
CA TRP A 16 -4.78 -33.35 -10.80
C TRP A 16 -5.39 -31.94 -10.83
N ALA A 17 -6.65 -31.76 -10.39
CA ALA A 17 -7.16 -30.43 -9.98
C ALA A 17 -6.47 -29.97 -8.68
N GLU A 18 -5.14 -30.09 -8.67
CA GLU A 18 -4.21 -29.43 -7.79
C GLU A 18 -4.55 -27.96 -7.86
N GLN A 19 -5.07 -27.48 -6.75
CA GLN A 19 -5.21 -26.07 -6.49
C GLN A 19 -3.83 -25.46 -6.70
N LEU A 20 -3.60 -24.85 -7.86
CA LEU A 20 -2.42 -24.02 -8.07
C LEU A 20 -2.46 -22.99 -6.92
N PRO A 21 -1.43 -22.92 -6.07
CA PRO A 21 -1.42 -21.95 -5.00
C PRO A 21 -1.53 -20.60 -5.68
N VAL A 22 -2.63 -19.88 -5.42
CA VAL A 22 -2.74 -18.48 -5.79
C VAL A 22 -1.52 -17.84 -5.17
N SER A 23 -0.56 -17.44 -6.01
CA SER A 23 0.65 -16.80 -5.55
C SER A 23 0.25 -15.46 -4.98
N VAL A 24 0.02 -15.44 -3.66
CA VAL A 24 -0.15 -14.21 -2.90
C VAL A 24 1.20 -13.52 -2.98
N VAL A 25 1.31 -12.55 -3.89
CA VAL A 25 2.47 -11.67 -3.97
C VAL A 25 2.49 -10.84 -2.68
N TYR A 26 3.17 -11.34 -1.66
CA TYR A 26 3.50 -10.58 -0.48
C TYR A 26 4.47 -9.48 -0.91
N THR A 27 3.98 -8.24 -0.95
CA THR A 27 4.81 -7.05 -1.05
C THR A 27 5.04 -6.56 0.38
N PRO A 28 6.16 -6.92 1.04
CA PRO A 28 6.36 -6.64 2.47
C PRO A 28 6.33 -5.15 2.84
N PHE A 29 6.38 -4.25 1.84
CA PHE A 29 6.37 -2.79 2.01
C PHE A 29 5.08 -2.11 1.52
N MET A 30 4.02 -2.84 1.15
CA MET A 30 2.75 -2.23 0.73
C MET A 30 1.57 -2.69 1.57
N ARG A 31 0.82 -1.74 2.12
CA ARG A 31 -0.50 -1.99 2.74
C ARG A 31 -1.57 -1.97 1.66
N ARG A 32 -2.47 -2.95 1.67
CA ARG A 32 -3.65 -2.99 0.78
C ARG A 32 -4.77 -2.13 1.39
N ILE A 33 -5.24 -1.15 0.63
CA ILE A 33 -6.43 -0.35 0.95
C ILE A 33 -7.58 -0.72 0.00
N GLN A 34 -8.81 -0.66 0.49
CA GLN A 34 -10.01 -0.75 -0.33
C GLN A 34 -10.55 0.67 -0.53
N LEU A 35 -10.93 1.01 -1.76
CA LEU A 35 -11.48 2.31 -2.13
C LEU A 35 -12.72 2.06 -2.97
N TYR A 36 -13.80 2.79 -2.67
CA TYR A 36 -14.99 2.83 -3.53
C TYR A 36 -14.81 3.98 -4.51
N LEU A 37 -15.05 3.71 -5.80
CA LEU A 37 -15.03 4.68 -6.88
C LEU A 37 -16.38 4.63 -7.58
N ASP A 38 -16.86 5.78 -8.03
CA ASP A 38 -17.99 5.82 -8.96
C ASP A 38 -17.60 5.10 -10.27
N GLU A 39 -18.58 4.48 -10.92
CA GLU A 39 -18.37 3.60 -12.09
C GLU A 39 -17.69 4.34 -13.25
N ASP A 40 -18.09 5.59 -13.49
CA ASP A 40 -17.52 6.45 -14.52
C ASP A 40 -16.04 6.77 -14.27
N ILE A 41 -15.65 6.92 -13.00
CA ILE A 41 -14.26 7.10 -12.60
C ILE A 41 -13.46 5.81 -12.78
N ASP A 42 -14.03 4.64 -12.50
CA ASP A 42 -13.38 3.34 -12.72
C ASP A 42 -13.08 3.09 -14.20
N ASP A 43 -14.03 3.43 -15.06
CA ASP A 43 -13.89 3.35 -16.51
C ASP A 43 -12.82 4.32 -17.02
N ALA A 44 -12.86 5.57 -16.56
CA ALA A 44 -11.86 6.57 -16.91
C ALA A 44 -10.45 6.14 -16.46
N LEU A 45 -10.31 5.56 -15.26
CA LEU A 45 -9.06 5.02 -14.75
C LEU A 45 -8.55 3.87 -15.63
N SER A 46 -9.44 2.96 -16.02
CA SER A 46 -9.09 1.82 -16.88
C SER A 46 -8.62 2.28 -18.26
N ALA A 47 -9.33 3.23 -18.87
CA ALA A 47 -8.95 3.83 -20.14
C ALA A 47 -7.62 4.57 -20.04
N ALA A 48 -7.40 5.34 -18.97
CA ALA A 48 -6.15 6.06 -18.75
C ALA A 48 -4.96 5.11 -18.56
N ALA A 49 -5.11 4.06 -17.75
CA ALA A 49 -4.08 3.05 -17.55
C ALA A 49 -3.69 2.35 -18.86
N ALA A 50 -4.68 2.00 -19.69
CA ALA A 50 -4.47 1.41 -21.01
C ALA A 50 -3.72 2.38 -21.95
N ARG A 51 -4.14 3.64 -22.02
CA ARG A 51 -3.46 4.67 -22.83
C ARG A 51 -2.00 4.88 -22.44
N LEU A 52 -1.70 4.78 -21.15
CA LEU A 52 -0.35 4.98 -20.59
C LEU A 52 0.50 3.70 -20.57
N GLY A 53 -0.07 2.53 -20.89
CA GLY A 53 0.64 1.25 -20.84
C GLY A 53 1.07 0.82 -19.44
N VAL A 54 0.38 1.28 -18.39
CA VAL A 54 0.66 0.94 -17.00
C VAL A 54 -0.52 0.21 -16.37
N SER A 55 -0.30 -0.47 -15.24
CA SER A 55 -1.40 -1.07 -14.49
C SER A 55 -2.25 0.00 -13.79
N ARG A 56 -3.53 -0.30 -13.57
CA ARG A 56 -4.45 0.56 -12.80
C ARG A 56 -3.86 0.95 -11.44
N SER A 57 -3.32 -0.01 -10.70
CA SER A 57 -2.71 0.24 -9.40
C SER A 57 -1.43 1.07 -9.48
N ALA A 58 -0.65 0.98 -10.56
CA ALA A 58 0.50 1.86 -10.77
C ALA A 58 0.05 3.31 -10.99
N LEU A 59 -0.98 3.51 -11.81
CA LEU A 59 -1.54 4.84 -12.05
C LEU A 59 -2.12 5.47 -10.77
N VAL A 60 -2.90 4.71 -9.99
CA VAL A 60 -3.42 5.18 -8.69
C VAL A 60 -2.29 5.57 -7.75
N ARG A 61 -1.25 4.73 -7.60
CA ARG A 61 -0.12 5.04 -6.71
C ARG A 61 0.63 6.29 -7.14
N ASN A 62 0.83 6.50 -8.45
CA ASN A 62 1.49 7.71 -8.96
C ASN A 62 0.63 8.96 -8.73
N ALA A 63 -0.68 8.86 -8.97
CA ALA A 63 -1.60 9.96 -8.73
C ALA A 63 -1.65 10.33 -7.23
N VAL A 64 -1.76 9.34 -6.34
CA VAL A 64 -1.73 9.56 -4.89
C VAL A 64 -0.41 10.19 -4.46
N ARG A 65 0.74 9.72 -4.97
CA ARG A 65 2.05 10.33 -4.67
C ARG A 65 2.11 11.79 -5.14
N SER A 66 1.70 12.07 -6.37
CA SER A 66 1.72 13.42 -6.94
C SER A 66 0.74 14.36 -6.23
N ALA A 67 -0.37 13.85 -5.73
CA ALA A 67 -1.34 14.65 -4.98
C ALA A 67 -0.88 14.96 -3.55
N LEU A 68 0.01 14.12 -3.01
CA LEU A 68 0.50 14.28 -1.66
C LEU A 68 1.76 15.16 -1.58
N ASP A 69 2.71 15.06 -2.52
CA ASP A 69 3.99 15.79 -2.77
C ASP A 69 4.86 16.26 -1.57
N ASP A 70 4.34 16.29 -0.36
CA ASP A 70 4.99 15.91 0.89
C ASP A 70 5.28 14.40 0.82
N GLY A 71 6.45 14.05 0.28
CA GLY A 71 6.92 12.66 0.16
C GLY A 71 6.94 11.92 1.51
N PRO A 72 7.31 10.62 1.54
CA PRO A 72 7.44 9.87 2.80
C PRO A 72 8.42 10.48 3.82
N GLU A 73 9.25 11.46 3.42
CA GLU A 73 10.05 12.29 4.34
C GLU A 73 9.20 13.23 5.21
N ALA A 74 8.02 13.65 4.76
CA ALA A 74 7.10 14.47 5.55
C ALA A 74 6.32 13.68 6.62
N LEU A 75 6.46 12.35 6.64
CA LEU A 75 5.90 11.52 7.71
C LEU A 75 6.82 11.44 8.95
N THR A 76 8.08 11.84 8.82
CA THR A 76 8.92 12.12 9.97
C THR A 76 8.57 13.53 10.43
N ASP A 77 8.15 13.68 11.68
CA ASP A 77 7.96 15.01 12.25
C ASP A 77 9.29 15.78 12.13
N PRO A 78 9.34 16.93 11.44
CA PRO A 78 10.57 17.73 11.35
C PRO A 78 11.09 18.10 12.75
N PHE A 79 10.24 18.16 13.77
CA PHE A 79 10.67 18.31 15.16
C PHE A 79 11.32 17.04 15.72
N ASP A 80 10.84 15.85 15.40
CA ASP A 80 11.52 14.58 15.78
C ASP A 80 12.92 14.51 15.16
N ALA A 81 13.10 15.01 13.94
CA ALA A 81 14.42 15.09 13.29
C ALA A 81 15.35 16.12 13.95
N LEU A 82 14.79 17.12 14.68
CA LEU A 82 15.56 18.14 15.39
C LEU A 82 15.99 17.67 16.78
N VAL A 83 15.27 16.75 17.41
CA VAL A 83 15.60 16.20 18.73
C VAL A 83 16.97 15.51 18.68
N GLY A 84 17.92 15.97 19.49
CA GLY A 84 19.29 15.44 19.54
C GLY A 84 20.19 15.85 18.38
N SER A 85 19.75 16.77 17.51
CA SER A 85 20.56 17.30 16.40
C SER A 85 21.68 18.24 16.85
N VAL A 86 21.62 18.73 18.10
CA VAL A 86 22.62 19.58 18.71
C VAL A 86 23.24 18.85 19.89
N ASP A 87 24.55 18.64 19.83
CA ASP A 87 25.34 18.02 20.89
C ASP A 87 25.82 19.11 21.86
N VAL A 88 24.94 19.51 22.78
CA VAL A 88 25.25 20.46 23.86
C VAL A 88 24.77 19.88 25.19
N GLU A 89 25.63 20.00 26.20
CA GLU A 89 25.26 19.65 27.56
C GLU A 89 24.25 20.69 28.08
N PRO A 90 23.14 20.29 28.71
CA PRO A 90 22.21 21.22 29.32
C PRO A 90 22.92 21.99 30.44
N ASP A 91 22.74 23.31 30.47
CA ASP A 91 23.14 24.12 31.63
C ASP A 91 22.09 23.96 32.73
N ASP A 92 22.56 23.68 33.95
CA ASP A 92 21.69 23.51 35.13
C ASP A 92 21.03 24.83 35.55
N ASP A 93 21.58 25.99 35.12
CA ASP A 93 21.05 27.31 35.42
C ASP A 93 20.61 28.05 34.15
N LEU A 94 19.49 27.57 33.58
CA LEU A 94 18.85 28.16 32.41
C LEU A 94 18.52 29.65 32.61
N ASP A 95 18.19 30.04 33.84
CA ASP A 95 17.85 31.42 34.16
C ASP A 95 19.09 32.32 34.07
N ALA A 96 20.25 31.88 34.56
CA ALA A 96 21.50 32.62 34.39
C ALA A 96 21.93 32.72 32.91
N VAL A 97 21.67 31.69 32.09
CA VAL A 97 21.99 31.70 30.65
C VAL A 97 21.09 32.66 29.87
N ILE A 98 19.79 32.72 30.19
CA ILE A 98 18.80 33.53 29.47
C ILE A 98 18.75 34.98 29.98
N TYR A 99 18.81 35.17 31.30
CA TYR A 99 18.62 36.48 31.93
C TYR A 99 19.93 37.12 32.43
N GLY A 100 21.04 36.38 32.44
CA GLY A 100 22.31 36.83 33.02
C GLY A 100 22.30 36.73 34.55
N THR A 101 23.49 36.61 35.15
CA THR A 101 23.70 36.50 36.61
C THR A 101 23.49 37.83 37.36
N GLU A 102 22.49 38.63 36.99
CA GLU A 102 22.17 39.89 37.65
C GLU A 102 20.72 39.85 38.17
N LEU A 103 20.51 39.11 39.26
CA LEU A 103 19.40 39.28 40.20
C LEU A 103 19.92 39.33 41.64
#